data_AF-A0A3D0UQT3-F1
#
_entry.id   AF-A0A3D0UQT3-F1
#
_cell.length_a   1.000
_cell.length_b   1.000
_cell.length_c   1.000
_cell.angle_alpha   90.00
_cell.angle_beta   90.00
_cell.angle_gamma   90.00
#
_symmetry.space_group_name_H-M   'P 1'
#
loop_
_entity.id
_entity.type
_entity.pdbx_description
1 polymer ?
#
loop_
_entity_poly.entity_id
_entity_poly.type
_entity_poly.pdbx_seq_one_letter_code
_entity_poly.pdbx_strand_id
1 'polypeptide(L)'
;MVEKVKMPNPNNVPSLDGWGGVRSIKRRLSRSETLVANREAVSYALLSMANTKITDIMDWDEAGNVRVKRASEIPEHALQAIKSIKTRIDKDGNPMLEVDLFDKVGVLRLLAKASGLLDAPEDSEKPSVIGINVKAPDITDVE
;
A
#
# COMPACT_ATOMS: atom_id res chain seq x y z
N MET A 1 -33.59 -23.05 -42.31
CA MET A 1 -32.36 -23.64 -41.73
C MET A 1 -31.57 -22.51 -41.10
N VAL A 2 -31.38 -22.51 -39.78
CA VAL A 2 -30.61 -21.48 -39.08
C VAL A 2 -29.21 -22.04 -38.81
N GLU A 3 -28.21 -21.40 -39.40
CA GLU A 3 -26.81 -21.81 -39.30
C GLU A 3 -26.29 -21.55 -37.88
N LYS A 4 -25.86 -22.61 -37.18
CA LYS A 4 -25.32 -22.49 -35.81
C LYS A 4 -23.88 -21.98 -35.89
N VAL A 5 -23.66 -20.75 -35.44
CA VAL A 5 -22.32 -20.19 -35.23
C VAL A 5 -21.58 -21.01 -34.16
N LYS A 6 -20.51 -21.68 -34.56
CA LYS A 6 -19.66 -22.50 -33.68
C LYS A 6 -18.78 -21.56 -32.84
N MET A 7 -18.98 -21.52 -31.53
CA MET A 7 -18.10 -20.77 -30.62
C MET A 7 -16.67 -21.35 -30.64
N PRO A 8 -15.62 -20.51 -30.59
CA PRO A 8 -14.24 -20.98 -30.59
C PRO A 8 -13.88 -21.70 -29.28
N ASN A 9 -13.01 -22.70 -29.39
CA ASN A 9 -12.52 -23.54 -28.29
C ASN A 9 -11.84 -22.69 -27.19
N PRO A 10 -12.08 -22.94 -25.89
CA PRO A 10 -11.53 -22.14 -24.78
C PRO A 10 -10.00 -22.27 -24.62
N ASN A 11 -9.38 -23.24 -25.29
CA ASN A 11 -7.94 -23.50 -25.23
C ASN A 11 -7.11 -22.68 -26.23
N ASN A 12 -7.73 -21.79 -27.01
CA ASN A 12 -7.03 -21.00 -28.03
C ASN A 12 -6.98 -19.49 -27.67
N VAL A 13 -6.75 -19.17 -26.40
CA VAL A 13 -6.45 -17.81 -25.98
C VAL A 13 -5.07 -17.41 -26.55
N PRO A 14 -4.99 -16.34 -27.36
CA PRO A 14 -3.70 -15.89 -27.90
C PRO A 14 -2.75 -15.51 -26.77
N SER A 15 -1.45 -15.79 -26.93
CA SER A 15 -0.45 -15.39 -25.93
C SER A 15 -0.50 -13.87 -25.72
N LEU A 16 -0.78 -13.48 -24.49
CA LEU A 16 -0.92 -12.10 -24.05
C LEU A 16 0.45 -11.40 -23.90
N ASP A 17 1.56 -12.08 -24.21
CA ASP A 17 2.93 -11.56 -24.01
C ASP A 17 3.28 -10.34 -24.88
N GLY A 18 2.47 -10.02 -25.89
CA GLY A 18 2.60 -8.83 -26.75
C GLY A 18 1.59 -7.70 -26.50
N TRP A 19 0.61 -7.86 -25.60
CA TRP A 19 -0.41 -6.84 -25.32
C TRP A 19 0.08 -5.84 -24.26
N GLY A 20 0.06 -4.55 -24.60
CA GLY A 20 0.40 -3.46 -23.68
C GLY A 20 -0.53 -3.48 -22.46
N GLY A 21 0.04 -3.70 -21.26
CA GLY A 21 -0.71 -3.78 -20.00
C GLY A 21 -0.77 -5.19 -19.37
N VAL A 22 -0.43 -6.25 -20.11
CA VAL A 22 -0.48 -7.62 -19.55
C VAL A 22 0.65 -7.82 -18.54
N ARG A 23 1.82 -7.21 -18.75
CA ARG A 23 2.92 -7.24 -17.77
C ARG A 23 2.53 -6.61 -16.43
N SER A 24 1.75 -5.53 -16.43
CA SER A 24 1.31 -4.87 -15.19
C SER A 24 0.23 -5.69 -14.47
N ILE A 25 -0.68 -6.32 -15.23
CA ILE A 25 -1.69 -7.25 -14.70
C ILE A 25 -1.03 -8.50 -14.11
N LYS A 26 -0.10 -9.13 -14.84
CA LYS A 26 0.66 -10.31 -14.39
C LYS A 26 1.51 -10.02 -13.14
N ARG A 27 2.12 -8.83 -13.04
CA ARG A 27 2.84 -8.36 -11.84
C ARG A 27 1.93 -8.07 -10.65
N ARG A 28 0.69 -7.62 -10.88
CA ARG A 28 -0.32 -7.46 -9.81
C ARG A 28 -0.81 -8.82 -9.31
N LEU A 29 -0.97 -9.78 -10.21
CA LEU A 29 -1.43 -11.13 -9.93
C LEU A 29 -0.35 -11.99 -9.23
N SER A 30 0.94 -11.73 -9.47
CA SER A 30 2.06 -12.43 -8.81
C SER A 30 2.32 -11.98 -7.36
N ARG A 31 1.43 -11.21 -6.73
CA ARG A 31 1.54 -10.93 -5.29
C ARG A 31 1.23 -12.22 -4.54
N SER A 32 2.00 -12.50 -3.48
CA SER A 32 1.83 -13.69 -2.64
C SER A 32 0.36 -13.88 -2.26
N GLU A 33 -0.22 -15.04 -2.59
CA GLU A 33 -1.62 -15.37 -2.27
C GLU A 33 -1.92 -15.17 -0.77
N THR A 34 -0.90 -15.41 0.08
CA THR A 34 -0.96 -15.19 1.53
C THR A 34 -1.15 -13.73 1.94
N LEU A 35 -0.58 -12.77 1.19
CA LEU A 35 -0.74 -11.33 1.46
C LEU A 35 -2.10 -10.83 1.01
N VAL A 36 -2.64 -11.39 -0.06
CA VAL A 36 -3.99 -11.08 -0.53
C VAL A 36 -5.03 -11.63 0.45
N ALA A 37 -4.84 -12.87 0.92
CA ALA A 37 -5.69 -13.49 1.94
C ALA A 37 -5.68 -12.72 3.27
N ASN A 38 -4.54 -12.17 3.67
CA ASN A 38 -4.37 -11.43 4.93
C ASN A 38 -4.45 -9.90 4.76
N ARG A 39 -5.02 -9.40 3.67
CA ARG A 39 -5.05 -7.97 3.36
C ARG A 39 -5.68 -7.15 4.48
N GLU A 40 -6.74 -7.66 5.10
CA GLU A 40 -7.44 -7.00 6.20
C GLU A 40 -6.58 -6.94 7.46
N ALA A 41 -5.92 -8.04 7.83
CA ALA A 41 -5.02 -8.09 8.98
C ALA A 41 -3.83 -7.13 8.82
N VAL A 42 -3.25 -7.06 7.61
CA VAL A 42 -2.17 -6.12 7.29
C VAL A 42 -2.66 -4.67 7.37
N SER A 43 -3.86 -4.40 6.84
CA SER A 43 -4.46 -3.07 6.86
C SER A 43 -4.79 -2.62 8.29
N TYR A 44 -5.30 -3.53 9.12
CA TYR A 44 -5.55 -3.30 10.55
C TYR A 44 -4.25 -2.97 11.30
N ALA A 45 -3.18 -3.73 11.07
CA ALA A 45 -1.88 -3.46 11.69
C ALA A 45 -1.32 -2.08 11.27
N LEU A 46 -1.41 -1.73 9.99
CA LEU A 46 -0.95 -0.43 9.48
C LEU A 46 -1.76 0.74 10.09
N LEU A 47 -3.09 0.61 10.15
CA LEU A 47 -3.95 1.62 10.78
C LEU A 47 -3.70 1.74 12.28
N SER A 48 -3.50 0.61 12.95
CA SER A 48 -3.17 0.55 14.38
C SER A 48 -1.90 1.34 14.65
N MET A 49 -0.81 1.04 13.94
CA MET A 49 0.47 1.76 14.04
C MET A 49 0.32 3.27 13.80
N ALA A 50 -0.44 3.65 12.77
CA ALA A 50 -0.67 5.06 12.42
C ALA A 50 -1.41 5.84 13.51
N ASN A 51 -2.39 5.22 14.17
CA ASN A 51 -3.27 5.90 15.14
C ASN A 51 -2.77 5.86 16.58
N THR A 52 -1.77 5.03 16.90
CA THR A 52 -1.21 4.95 18.26
C THR A 52 -0.79 6.31 18.81
N LYS A 53 -1.11 6.59 20.07
CA LYS A 53 -0.64 7.76 20.80
C LYS A 53 0.22 7.31 21.97
N ILE A 54 1.15 8.17 22.39
CA ILE A 54 2.02 7.86 23.53
C ILE A 54 1.21 7.76 24.85
N THR A 55 0.10 8.49 24.93
CA THR A 55 -0.88 8.45 26.03
C THR A 55 -1.58 7.10 26.18
N ASP A 56 -1.56 6.27 25.15
CA ASP A 56 -2.15 4.93 25.20
C ASP A 56 -1.23 3.95 25.96
N ILE A 57 0.04 4.32 26.15
CA ILE A 57 1.11 3.46 26.68
C ILE A 57 1.59 3.96 28.04
N MET A 58 1.65 5.28 28.23
CA MET A 58 2.15 5.88 29.47
C MET A 58 1.25 7.02 29.96
N ASP A 59 1.27 7.22 31.26
CA ASP A 59 0.71 8.39 31.93
C ASP A 59 1.85 9.33 32.31
N TRP A 60 1.61 10.62 32.11
CA TRP A 60 2.47 11.70 32.55
C TRP A 60 1.63 12.66 33.40
N ASP A 61 1.92 12.70 34.70
CA ASP A 61 1.18 13.54 35.63
C ASP A 61 1.69 14.98 35.66
N GLU A 62 0.90 15.89 36.26
CA GLU A 62 1.24 17.31 36.41
C GLU A 62 2.48 17.55 37.29
N ALA A 63 2.83 16.58 38.14
CA ALA A 63 4.02 16.61 38.99
C ALA A 63 5.30 16.19 38.23
N GLY A 64 5.17 15.80 36.96
CA GLY A 64 6.30 15.41 36.11
C GLY A 64 6.67 13.92 36.22
N ASN A 65 5.92 13.11 36.95
CA ASN A 65 6.16 11.67 37.03
C ASN A 65 5.61 10.97 35.79
N VAL A 66 6.43 10.08 35.22
CA VAL A 66 6.07 9.27 34.06
C VAL A 66 5.97 7.81 34.48
N ARG A 67 4.86 7.15 34.14
CA ARG A 67 4.63 5.72 34.43
C ARG A 67 4.04 5.03 33.22
N VAL A 68 4.54 3.83 32.92
CA VAL A 68 3.93 2.96 31.91
C VAL A 68 2.65 2.38 32.48
N LYS A 69 1.59 2.34 31.66
CA LYS A 69 0.34 1.68 31.99
C LYS A 69 0.54 0.18 32.15
N ARG A 70 -0.38 -0.47 32.86
CA ARG A 70 -0.37 -1.94 32.93
C ARG A 70 -0.63 -2.51 31.54
N ALA A 71 -0.02 -3.64 31.20
CA ALA A 71 -0.21 -4.27 29.89
C ALA A 71 -1.69 -4.55 29.57
N SER A 72 -2.53 -4.81 30.58
CA SER A 72 -3.98 -5.00 30.45
C SER A 72 -4.77 -3.72 30.12
N GLU A 73 -4.19 -2.55 30.40
CA GLU A 73 -4.80 -1.23 30.16
C GLU A 73 -4.33 -0.61 28.85
N ILE A 74 -3.23 -1.12 28.28
CA ILE A 74 -2.74 -0.70 26.97
C ILE A 74 -3.63 -1.36 25.90
N PRO A 75 -4.25 -0.59 25.00
CA PRO A 75 -5.10 -1.16 23.98
C PRO A 75 -4.29 -1.97 22.96
N GLU A 76 -4.92 -2.99 22.37
CA GLU A 76 -4.25 -3.94 21.45
C GLU A 76 -3.56 -3.25 20.26
N HIS A 77 -4.17 -2.20 19.71
CA HIS A 77 -3.55 -1.43 18.61
C HIS A 77 -2.27 -0.72 19.04
N ALA A 78 -2.15 -0.30 20.31
CA ALA A 78 -0.96 0.32 20.87
C ALA A 78 0.14 -0.71 21.13
N LEU A 79 -0.22 -1.92 21.58
CA LEU A 79 0.71 -3.02 21.77
C LEU A 79 1.46 -3.36 20.48
N GLN A 80 0.76 -3.37 19.35
CA GLN A 80 1.35 -3.68 18.04
C GLN A 80 2.35 -2.63 17.52
N ALA A 81 2.32 -1.41 18.06
CA ALA A 81 3.20 -0.32 17.61
C ALA A 81 4.44 -0.13 18.49
N ILE A 82 4.51 -0.78 19.65
CA ILE A 82 5.66 -0.71 20.54
C ILE A 82 6.82 -1.50 19.94
N LYS A 83 7.95 -0.82 19.76
CA LYS A 83 9.21 -1.45 19.35
C LYS A 83 10.01 -1.90 20.56
N SER A 84 10.18 -1.02 21.55
CA SER A 84 10.89 -1.34 22.79
C SER A 84 10.41 -0.45 23.95
N ILE A 85 10.38 -1.01 25.15
CA ILE A 85 10.17 -0.25 26.40
C ILE A 85 11.33 -0.60 27.34
N LYS A 86 12.03 0.42 27.84
CA LYS A 86 13.07 0.27 28.84
C LYS A 86 12.75 1.12 30.04
N THR A 87 12.72 0.50 31.21
CA THR A 87 12.58 1.20 32.49
C THR A 87 13.88 1.04 33.26
N ARG A 88 14.51 2.15 33.63
CA ARG A 88 15.66 2.18 34.54
C ARG A 88 15.35 3.06 35.73
N ILE A 89 16.03 2.81 36.83
CA ILE A 89 16.02 3.69 37.99
C ILE A 89 17.35 4.42 37.97
N ASP A 90 17.31 5.75 37.95
CA ASP A 90 18.51 6.57 38.00
C ASP A 90 19.17 6.51 39.39
N LYS A 91 20.41 6.98 39.51
CA LYS A 91 21.15 7.03 40.78
C LYS A 91 20.42 7.85 41.86
N ASP A 92 19.62 8.81 41.43
CA ASP A 92 18.80 9.67 42.28
C ASP A 92 17.43 9.07 42.64
N GLY A 93 17.17 7.81 42.24
CA GLY A 93 15.92 7.09 42.52
C GLY A 93 14.76 7.44 41.57
N ASN A 94 14.98 8.33 40.60
CA ASN A 94 13.96 8.71 39.62
C ASN A 94 13.77 7.62 38.55
N PRO A 95 12.52 7.29 38.18
CA PRO A 95 12.26 6.34 37.10
C PRO A 95 12.57 6.99 35.74
N MET A 96 13.59 6.48 35.05
CA MET A 96 13.91 6.81 33.67
C MET A 96 13.17 5.84 32.74
N LEU A 97 12.24 6.38 31.95
CA LEU A 97 11.47 5.63 30.98
C LEU A 97 11.88 6.01 29.56
N GLU A 98 12.24 5.01 28.76
CA GLU A 98 12.51 5.13 27.33
C GLU A 98 11.49 4.25 26.58
N VAL A 99 10.67 4.89 25.73
CA VAL A 99 9.66 4.21 24.90
C VAL A 99 9.99 4.44 23.44
N ASP A 100 10.32 3.36 22.73
CA ASP A 100 10.53 3.37 21.29
C ASP A 100 9.31 2.81 20.57
N LEU A 101 8.77 3.57 19.63
CA LEU A 101 7.70 3.14 18.72
C LEU A 101 8.26 2.83 17.33
N PHE A 102 7.53 2.01 16.57
CA PHE A 102 7.84 1.81 15.15
C PHE A 102 7.67 3.11 14.33
N ASP A 103 8.36 3.19 13.19
CA ASP A 103 8.36 4.38 12.34
C ASP A 103 6.96 4.66 11.76
N LYS A 104 6.34 5.74 12.25
CA LYS A 104 5.03 6.20 11.79
C LYS A 104 5.08 6.87 10.43
N VAL A 105 6.18 7.53 10.07
CA VAL A 105 6.29 8.28 8.82
C VAL A 105 6.28 7.32 7.63
N GLY A 106 7.02 6.21 7.74
CA GLY A 106 7.00 5.14 6.74
C GLY A 106 5.60 4.55 6.54
N VAL A 107 4.91 4.21 7.63
CA VAL A 107 3.55 3.64 7.59
C VAL A 107 2.53 4.61 7.01
N LEU A 108 2.53 5.87 7.46
CA LEU A 108 1.62 6.92 6.95
C LEU A 108 1.85 7.21 5.47
N ARG A 109 3.10 7.21 5.01
CA ARG A 109 3.42 7.38 3.59
C ARG A 109 2.91 6.21 2.76
N LEU A 110 3.03 4.98 3.26
CA LEU A 110 2.48 3.80 2.61
C LEU A 110 0.95 3.87 2.52
N LEU A 111 0.28 4.28 3.60
CA LEU A 111 -1.17 4.47 3.64
C LEU A 111 -1.62 5.59 2.67
N ALA A 112 -0.93 6.73 2.67
CA ALA A 112 -1.23 7.85 1.78
C ALA A 112 -1.04 7.48 0.30
N LYS A 113 -0.05 6.63 -0.02
CA LYS A 113 0.10 6.05 -1.36
C LYS A 113 -1.01 5.06 -1.69
N ALA A 114 -1.43 4.24 -0.74
CA ALA A 114 -2.50 3.27 -0.94
C ALA A 114 -3.89 3.93 -1.11
N SER A 115 -4.11 5.08 -0.46
CA SER A 115 -5.35 5.87 -0.58
C SER A 115 -5.36 6.80 -1.79
N GLY A 116 -4.28 6.86 -2.57
CA GLY A 116 -4.14 7.77 -3.72
C GLY A 116 -3.93 9.23 -3.33
N LEU A 117 -3.70 9.54 -2.05
CA LEU A 117 -3.47 10.91 -1.57
C LEU A 117 -2.14 11.50 -2.07
N LEU A 118 -1.18 10.63 -2.40
CA LEU A 118 0.13 11.02 -2.97
C LEU A 118 0.18 10.91 -4.50
N ASP A 119 -0.87 10.43 -5.15
CA ASP A 119 -0.89 10.34 -6.60
C ASP A 119 -1.17 11.75 -7.16
N ALA A 120 -0.25 12.27 -7.98
CA ALA A 120 -0.51 13.50 -8.72
C ALA A 120 -1.72 13.27 -9.64
N PRO A 121 -2.59 14.27 -9.86
CA PRO A 121 -3.63 14.14 -10.87
C PRO A 121 -2.97 13.74 -12.18
N GLU A 122 -3.32 12.57 -12.70
CA GLU A 122 -2.83 12.13 -14.00
C GLU A 122 -3.30 13.17 -15.02
N ASP A 123 -2.35 13.83 -15.67
CA ASP A 123 -2.59 14.80 -16.73
C ASP A 123 -3.26 14.06 -17.89
N SER A 124 -4.60 14.00 -17.87
CA SER A 124 -5.41 13.19 -18.79
C SER A 124 -5.44 13.76 -20.21
N GLU A 125 -4.75 14.88 -20.46
CA GLU A 125 -4.72 15.58 -21.74
C GLU A 125 -3.66 15.06 -22.72
N LYS A 126 -2.89 14.01 -22.38
CA LYS A 126 -2.01 13.36 -23.37
C LYS A 126 -2.77 12.26 -24.12
N PRO A 127 -3.03 12.41 -25.44
CA PRO A 127 -3.63 11.34 -26.22
C PRO A 127 -2.68 10.14 -26.23
N SER A 128 -3.16 9.00 -25.73
CA SER A 128 -2.42 7.74 -25.65
C SER A 128 -2.28 7.03 -27.01
N VAL A 129 -2.95 7.53 -28.05
CA VAL A 129 -2.95 6.98 -29.41
C VAL A 129 -2.88 8.12 -30.43
N ILE A 130 -1.80 8.17 -31.21
CA ILE A 130 -1.70 9.00 -32.42
C ILE A 130 -1.98 8.08 -33.61
N GLY A 131 -3.15 8.21 -34.22
CA GLY A 131 -3.48 7.52 -35.47
C GLY A 131 -2.77 8.20 -36.64
N ILE A 132 -1.75 7.56 -37.22
CA ILE A 132 -1.12 8.04 -38.45
C ILE A 132 -1.87 7.40 -39.63
N ASN A 133 -2.59 8.21 -40.41
CA ASN A 133 -3.17 7.76 -41.67
C ASN A 133 -2.15 7.99 -42.79
N VAL A 134 -1.42 6.94 -43.19
CA VAL A 134 -0.45 7.01 -44.29
C VAL A 134 -1.21 6.82 -45.61
N LYS A 135 -1.34 7.89 -46.40
CA LYS A 135 -1.83 7.80 -47.78
C LYS A 135 -0.63 7.74 -48.73
N ALA A 136 -0.56 6.71 -49.56
CA ALA A 136 0.46 6.63 -50.60
C ALA A 136 0.23 7.72 -51.66
N PRO A 137 1.28 8.37 -52.18
CA PRO A 137 1.17 9.30 -53.29
C PRO A 137 0.80 8.57 -54.58
N ASP A 138 0.06 9.24 -55.46
CA ASP A 138 -0.26 8.72 -56.78
C ASP A 138 1.01 8.69 -57.63
N ILE A 139 1.25 7.57 -58.32
CA ILE A 139 2.43 7.35 -59.16
C ILE A 139 2.21 8.14 -60.46
N THR A 140 3.01 9.18 -60.69
CA THR A 140 3.09 9.82 -62.00
C THR A 140 4.20 9.16 -62.81
N ASP A 141 3.82 8.37 -63.81
CA ASP A 141 4.74 7.92 -64.83
C ASP A 141 5.11 9.12 -65.71
N VAL A 142 6.41 9.41 -65.82
CA VAL A 142 6.94 10.43 -66.72
C VAL A 142 7.23 9.75 -68.05
N GLU A 143 6.50 10.12 -69.10
CA GLU A 143 6.80 9.73 -70.50
C GLU A 143 8.09 10.35 -71.02
#